data_AF-A0A445DH25-F1
#
_entry.id   AF-A0A445DH25-F1
#
_cell.length_a   1.000
_cell.length_b   1.000
_cell.length_c   1.000
_cell.angle_alpha   90.00
_cell.angle_beta   90.00
_cell.angle_gamma   90.00
#
_symmetry.space_group_name_H-M   'P 1'
#
loop_
_entity.id
_entity.type
_entity.pdbx_description
1 polymer ?
#
loop_
_entity_poly.entity_id
_entity_poly.type
_entity_poly.pdbx_seq_one_letter_code
_entity_poly.pdbx_strand_id
1 'polypeptide(L)'
;MKRDEVVKIKIIPPPGCGKKIYEIDPLLLTHHDHLDFRFGRYLRLREDIDKHEGGLDPFSRCHENFGFRQSVTGITYREWAPKAKNEFGVSEIFLPNSADGSPLIPHGSRVKVCLCRWFATNSS
;
A
#
# COMPACT_ATOMS: atom_id res chain seq x y z
N MET A 1 27.06 -7.58 8.01
CA MET A 1 26.57 -7.88 9.37
C MET A 1 25.09 -8.25 9.23
N LYS A 2 24.72 -9.45 9.66
CA LYS A 2 23.55 -10.21 9.19
C LYS A 2 22.21 -9.48 9.40
N ARG A 3 21.38 -9.39 8.36
CA ARG A 3 19.93 -9.20 8.47
C ARG A 3 19.21 -10.37 7.81
N ASP A 4 19.51 -11.56 8.30
CA ASP A 4 18.59 -12.69 8.17
C ASP A 4 17.70 -12.65 9.42
N GLU A 5 16.93 -11.57 9.58
CA GLU A 5 15.76 -11.65 10.44
C GLU A 5 14.79 -12.55 9.70
N VAL A 6 14.60 -13.76 10.22
CA VAL A 6 13.51 -14.65 9.80
C VAL A 6 12.23 -13.82 9.91
N VAL A 7 11.69 -13.39 8.77
CA VAL A 7 10.42 -12.69 8.70
C VAL A 7 9.38 -13.65 9.28
N LYS A 8 9.02 -13.45 10.55
CA LYS A 8 7.90 -14.14 11.15
C LYS A 8 6.67 -13.67 10.41
N ILE A 9 6.25 -14.46 9.43
CA ILE A 9 5.00 -14.25 8.71
C ILE A 9 3.92 -14.21 9.79
N LYS A 10 3.36 -13.02 10.05
CA LYS A 10 2.26 -12.88 10.99
C LYS A 10 1.02 -13.46 10.30
N ILE A 11 0.72 -14.70 10.62
CA ILE A 11 -0.50 -15.36 10.16
C ILE A 11 -1.67 -14.70 10.88
N ILE A 12 -2.43 -13.87 10.17
CA ILE A 12 -3.64 -13.25 10.70
C ILE A 12 -4.75 -14.31 10.66
N PRO A 13 -5.37 -14.66 11.79
CA PRO A 13 -6.37 -15.71 11.83
C PRO A 13 -7.57 -15.35 10.93
N PRO A 14 -8.25 -16.36 10.37
CA PRO A 14 -9.47 -16.13 9.61
C PRO A 14 -10.52 -15.45 10.52
N PRO A 15 -11.34 -14.57 9.95
CA PRO A 15 -12.41 -13.94 10.72
C PRO A 15 -13.44 -14.98 11.16
N GLY A 16 -13.88 -14.91 12.42
CA GLY A 16 -14.97 -15.74 12.93
C GLY A 16 -16.34 -15.30 12.41
N CYS A 17 -17.42 -15.77 13.04
CA CYS A 17 -18.79 -15.40 12.64
C CYS A 17 -19.21 -13.96 13.01
N GLY A 18 -18.39 -13.22 13.76
CA GLY A 18 -18.67 -11.82 14.15
C GLY A 18 -19.72 -11.64 15.26
N LYS A 19 -20.38 -12.71 15.73
CA LYS A 19 -21.54 -12.64 16.63
C LYS A 19 -21.23 -12.74 18.14
N LYS A 20 -20.00 -13.10 18.51
CA LYS A 20 -19.59 -13.24 19.93
C LYS A 20 -19.81 -11.98 20.77
N ILE A 21 -19.85 -10.81 20.14
CA ILE A 21 -20.10 -9.53 20.83
C ILE A 21 -21.47 -9.48 21.51
N TYR A 22 -22.48 -10.20 20.99
CA TYR A 22 -23.83 -10.24 21.56
C TYR A 22 -23.91 -11.09 22.84
N GLU A 23 -22.98 -12.05 23.00
CA GLU A 23 -22.85 -12.84 24.23
C GLU A 23 -22.19 -12.01 25.35
N ILE A 24 -21.23 -11.16 24.96
CA ILE A 24 -20.50 -10.27 25.88
C ILE A 24 -21.40 -9.12 26.35
N ASP A 25 -22.15 -8.52 25.42
CA ASP A 25 -23.07 -7.42 25.69
C ASP A 25 -24.41 -7.66 24.97
N PRO A 26 -25.41 -8.21 25.69
CA PRO A 26 -26.75 -8.45 25.13
C PRO A 26 -27.49 -7.19 24.68
N LEU A 27 -27.12 -5.99 25.15
CA LEU A 27 -27.78 -4.74 24.74
C LEU A 27 -27.56 -4.45 23.24
N LEU A 28 -26.46 -4.95 22.68
CA LEU A 28 -26.13 -4.81 21.26
C LEU A 28 -27.09 -5.57 20.33
N LEU A 29 -27.89 -6.52 20.84
CA LEU A 29 -28.88 -7.25 20.04
C LEU A 29 -29.92 -6.31 19.41
N THR A 30 -30.22 -5.19 20.06
CA THR A 30 -31.15 -4.17 19.53
C THR A 30 -30.65 -3.51 18.24
N HIS A 31 -29.35 -3.64 17.94
CA HIS A 31 -28.69 -3.06 16.78
C HIS A 31 -28.00 -4.11 15.89
N HIS A 32 -28.35 -5.39 16.05
CA HIS A 32 -27.67 -6.49 15.38
C HIS A 32 -27.70 -6.36 13.84
N ASP A 33 -28.78 -5.86 13.25
CA ASP A 33 -28.88 -5.66 11.79
C ASP A 33 -27.74 -4.80 11.24
N HIS A 34 -27.44 -3.67 11.89
CA HIS A 34 -26.38 -2.76 11.46
C HIS A 34 -24.98 -3.34 11.72
N LEU A 35 -24.81 -4.07 12.83
CA LEU A 35 -23.55 -4.69 13.18
C LEU A 35 -23.21 -5.88 12.25
N ASP A 36 -24.19 -6.74 11.97
CA ASP A 36 -24.07 -7.84 11.01
C ASP A 36 -23.78 -7.31 9.59
N PHE A 37 -24.44 -6.21 9.17
CA PHE A 37 -24.15 -5.54 7.90
C PHE A 37 -22.70 -5.04 7.81
N ARG A 38 -22.22 -4.33 8.85
CA ARG A 38 -20.84 -3.83 8.92
C ARG A 38 -19.83 -4.97 8.90
N PHE A 39 -20.12 -6.05 9.62
CA PHE A 39 -19.27 -7.23 9.64
C PHE A 39 -19.22 -7.89 8.25
N GLY A 40 -20.36 -8.01 7.57
CA GLY A 40 -20.43 -8.49 6.19
C GLY A 40 -19.63 -7.63 5.21
N ARG A 41 -19.63 -6.30 5.37
CA ARG A 41 -18.82 -5.39 4.56
C ARG A 41 -17.33 -5.59 4.81
N TYR A 42 -16.93 -5.79 6.07
CA TYR A 42 -15.57 -6.13 6.43
C TYR A 42 -15.11 -7.45 5.80
N LEU A 43 -15.94 -8.51 5.84
CA LEU A 43 -15.60 -9.80 5.23
C LEU A 43 -15.33 -9.66 3.72
N ARG A 44 -16.21 -8.98 3.00
CA ARG A 44 -16.02 -8.73 1.55
C ARG A 44 -14.74 -7.97 1.26
N LEU A 45 -14.48 -6.89 2.00
CA LEU A 45 -13.26 -6.10 1.79
C LEU A 45 -12.00 -6.93 2.09
N ARG A 46 -12.04 -7.76 3.13
CA ARG A 46 -10.94 -8.65 3.47
C ARG A 46 -10.71 -9.70 2.38
N GLU A 47 -11.78 -10.31 1.87
CA GLU A 47 -11.70 -11.26 0.75
C GLU A 47 -11.10 -10.61 -0.49
N ASP A 48 -11.49 -9.37 -0.81
CA ASP A 48 -10.92 -8.61 -1.93
C ASP A 48 -9.42 -8.34 -1.71
N ILE A 49 -8.99 -7.96 -0.50
CA ILE A 49 -7.57 -7.78 -0.19
C ILE A 49 -6.81 -9.11 -0.27
N ASP A 50 -7.34 -10.17 0.32
CA ASP A 50 -6.72 -11.49 0.31
C ASP A 50 -6.56 -12.00 -1.13
N LYS A 51 -7.56 -11.77 -1.99
CA LYS A 51 -7.56 -12.18 -3.40
C LYS A 51 -6.59 -11.37 -4.28
N HIS A 52 -6.53 -10.05 -4.11
CA HIS A 52 -5.78 -9.18 -5.04
C HIS A 52 -4.38 -8.80 -4.52
N GLU A 53 -4.19 -8.78 -3.20
CA GLU A 53 -2.97 -8.27 -2.56
C GLU A 53 -2.21 -9.37 -1.79
N GLY A 54 -2.74 -10.60 -1.75
CA GLY A 54 -2.11 -11.73 -1.06
C GLY A 54 -2.23 -11.67 0.47
N GLY A 55 -3.11 -10.82 0.98
CA GLY A 55 -3.46 -10.73 2.40
C GLY A 55 -3.18 -9.37 3.04
N LEU A 56 -3.68 -9.20 4.26
CA LEU A 56 -3.52 -7.97 5.03
C LEU A 56 -2.05 -7.61 5.33
N ASP A 57 -1.18 -8.61 5.55
CA ASP A 57 0.24 -8.35 5.83
C ASP A 57 0.97 -7.77 4.61
N PRO A 58 0.99 -8.41 3.42
CA PRO A 58 1.54 -7.80 2.21
C PRO A 58 0.91 -6.44 1.87
N PHE A 59 -0.42 -6.32 1.99
CA PHE A 59 -1.13 -5.07 1.73
C PHE A 59 -0.67 -3.92 2.63
N SER A 60 -0.48 -4.18 3.93
CA SER A 60 -0.02 -3.18 4.91
C SER A 60 1.41 -2.70 4.66
N ARG A 61 2.18 -3.45 3.87
CA ARG A 61 3.56 -3.14 3.50
C ARG A 61 3.62 -2.30 2.23
N CYS A 62 2.68 -1.38 1.99
CA CYS A 62 2.73 -0.49 0.83
C CYS A 62 3.97 0.42 0.80
N HIS A 63 4.55 0.78 1.97
CA HIS A 63 5.85 1.47 2.06
C HIS A 63 7.02 0.61 1.51
N GLU A 64 6.78 -0.70 1.39
CA GLU A 64 7.30 -1.73 0.47
C GLU A 64 7.58 -1.38 -0.98
N ASN A 65 6.76 -0.48 -1.50
CA ASN A 65 6.56 -0.37 -2.93
C ASN A 65 6.38 1.09 -3.32
N PHE A 66 5.72 1.90 -2.50
CA PHE A 66 5.49 3.33 -2.71
C PHE A 66 6.54 4.21 -2.01
N GLY A 67 6.66 5.45 -2.47
CA GLY A 67 7.67 6.41 -2.02
C GLY A 67 9.03 6.17 -2.67
N PHE A 68 10.08 6.73 -2.07
CA PHE A 68 11.46 6.54 -2.52
C PHE A 68 12.03 5.24 -1.95
N ARG A 69 12.54 4.38 -2.83
CA ARG A 69 13.18 3.11 -2.47
C ARG A 69 14.53 2.98 -3.11
N GLN A 70 15.54 2.77 -2.28
CA GLN A 70 16.90 2.54 -2.74
C GLN A 70 17.13 1.04 -3.00
N SER A 71 17.74 0.73 -4.14
CA SER A 71 18.26 -0.58 -4.49
C SER A 71 19.79 -0.50 -4.73
N VAL A 72 20.41 -1.64 -5.01
CA VAL A 72 21.84 -1.68 -5.40
C VAL A 72 22.10 -1.00 -6.74
N THR A 73 21.08 -0.84 -7.59
CA THR A 73 21.19 -0.28 -8.94
C THR A 73 20.74 1.17 -9.04
N GLY A 74 19.97 1.68 -8.08
CA GLY A 74 19.36 3.00 -8.19
C GLY A 74 18.32 3.28 -7.12
N ILE A 75 17.46 4.26 -7.41
CA ILE A 75 16.32 4.65 -6.60
C ILE A 75 15.05 4.53 -7.45
N THR A 76 14.08 3.75 -6.99
CA THR A 76 12.73 3.74 -7.56
C THR A 76 11.84 4.67 -6.75
N TYR A 77 11.11 5.56 -7.42
CA TYR A 77 10.05 6.35 -6.80
C TYR A 77 8.69 5.96 -7.37
N ARG A 78 7.75 5.63 -6.49
CA ARG A 78 6.36 5.30 -6.85
C ARG A 78 5.36 6.14 -6.07
N GLU A 79 4.38 6.71 -6.76
CA GLU A 79 3.35 7.56 -6.17
C GLU A 79 1.99 7.22 -6.75
N TRP A 80 0.95 7.22 -5.91
CA TRP A 80 -0.41 7.22 -6.43
C TRP A 80 -0.73 8.61 -7.02
N ALA A 81 -0.89 8.65 -8.33
CA ALA A 81 -1.20 9.82 -9.09
C ALA A 81 -2.34 9.45 -10.07
N PRO A 82 -3.61 9.73 -9.74
CA PRO A 82 -4.78 9.24 -10.51
C PRO A 82 -4.80 9.65 -11.98
N LYS A 83 -4.06 10.70 -12.32
CA LYS A 83 -3.90 11.22 -13.69
C LYS A 83 -2.59 10.75 -14.35
N ALA A 84 -1.91 9.78 -13.75
CA ALA A 84 -0.76 9.09 -14.34
C ALA A 84 -1.19 8.22 -15.52
N LYS A 85 -0.23 7.85 -16.36
CA LYS A 85 -0.49 7.17 -17.63
C LYS A 85 -0.81 5.67 -17.52
N ASN A 86 -0.64 5.03 -16.35
CA ASN A 86 -0.92 3.60 -16.23
C ASN A 86 -2.36 3.32 -15.78
N GLU A 87 -2.78 2.06 -15.93
CA GLU A 87 -4.16 1.59 -15.74
C GLU A 87 -4.66 1.67 -14.27
N PHE A 88 -3.75 1.81 -13.31
CA PHE A 88 -4.04 1.84 -11.87
C PHE A 88 -3.82 3.21 -11.21
N GLY A 89 -3.48 4.26 -11.99
CA GLY A 89 -3.23 5.59 -11.46
C GLY A 89 -1.99 5.68 -10.55
N VAL A 90 -0.94 4.94 -10.87
CA VAL A 90 0.36 4.94 -10.17
C VAL A 90 1.46 5.44 -11.12
N SER A 91 2.21 6.44 -10.71
CA SER A 91 3.43 6.86 -11.42
C SER A 91 4.64 6.13 -10.87
N GLU A 92 5.56 5.72 -11.74
CA GLU A 92 6.84 5.11 -11.36
C GLU A 92 7.99 5.76 -12.14
N ILE A 93 9.09 6.06 -11.46
CA ILE A 93 10.33 6.55 -12.06
C ILE A 93 11.49 5.80 -11.43
N PHE A 94 12.45 5.37 -12.25
CA PHE A 94 13.71 4.80 -11.81
C PHE A 94 14.86 5.78 -12.08
N LEU A 95 15.66 6.04 -11.04
CA LEU A 95 16.85 6.88 -11.05
C LEU A 95 18.07 5.99 -10.85
N PRO A 96 18.89 5.72 -11.88
CA PRO A 96 20.07 4.87 -11.71
C PRO A 96 21.08 5.52 -10.78
N ASN A 97 21.90 4.70 -10.12
CA ASN A 97 23.07 5.18 -9.40
C ASN A 97 24.06 5.85 -10.37
N SER A 98 24.92 6.70 -9.82
CA SER A 98 26.05 7.29 -10.54
C SER A 98 27.03 6.21 -11.03
N ALA A 99 27.90 6.55 -11.98
CA ALA A 99 28.87 5.61 -12.55
C ALA A 99 29.86 5.03 -11.50
N ASP A 100 30.07 5.75 -10.41
CA ASP A 100 30.87 5.33 -9.24
C ASP A 100 30.08 4.44 -8.25
N GLY A 101 28.81 4.16 -8.53
CA GLY A 101 27.92 3.38 -7.67
C GLY A 101 27.27 4.18 -6.54
N SER A 102 27.54 5.49 -6.43
CA SER A 102 26.93 6.34 -5.40
C SER A 102 25.45 6.60 -5.69
N PRO A 103 24.60 6.77 -4.64
CA PRO A 103 23.18 7.06 -4.83
C PRO A 103 22.99 8.45 -5.44
N LEU A 104 22.11 8.56 -6.44
CA LEU A 104 21.84 9.83 -7.11
C LEU A 104 21.22 10.90 -6.19
N ILE A 105 20.50 10.46 -5.15
CA ILE A 105 19.95 11.32 -4.10
C ILE A 105 20.68 10.97 -2.79
N PRO A 106 21.65 11.79 -2.35
CA PRO A 106 22.35 11.57 -1.09
C PRO A 106 21.40 11.65 0.10
N HIS A 107 21.67 10.85 1.14
CA HIS A 107 20.91 10.89 2.38
C HIS A 107 20.93 12.31 3.01
N GLY A 108 19.79 12.77 3.54
CA GLY A 108 19.65 14.10 4.12
C GLY A 108 19.32 15.22 3.12
N SER A 109 19.27 14.91 1.82
CA SER A 109 18.85 15.86 0.79
C SER A 109 17.36 16.20 0.92
N ARG A 110 17.00 17.44 0.56
CA ARG A 110 15.59 17.85 0.44
C ARG A 110 15.09 17.49 -0.95
N VAL A 111 13.94 16.82 -1.02
CA VAL A 111 13.29 16.44 -2.27
C VAL A 111 11.89 17.05 -2.35
N LYS A 112 11.43 17.36 -3.56
CA LYS A 112 10.06 17.78 -3.82
C LYS A 112 9.57 17.10 -5.09
N VAL A 113 8.40 16.50 -5.02
CA VAL A 113 7.73 15.87 -6.16
C VAL A 113 6.82 16.91 -6.81
N CYS A 114 7.03 17.16 -8.10
CA CYS A 114 6.26 18.14 -8.87
C CYS A 114 5.53 17.41 -10.00
N LEU A 115 4.20 17.28 -9.86
CA LEU A 115 3.32 16.75 -10.90
C LEU A 115 2.74 17.92 -11.69
N CYS A 116 3.22 18.11 -12.93
CA CYS A 116 2.71 19.15 -13.83
C CYS A 116 1.99 18.50 -15.02
N ARG A 117 0.79 19.02 -15.34
CA ARG A 117 0.09 18.66 -16.57
C ARG A 117 0.71 19.48 -17.71
N TRP A 118 1.33 18.79 -18.67
CA TRP A 118 1.74 19.44 -19.91
C TRP A 118 0.51 19.72 -20.77
N PHE A 119 0.24 20.99 -21.02
CA PHE A 119 -0.61 21.41 -22.13
C PHE A 119 0.30 21.65 -23.33
N ALA A 120 0.30 20.74 -24.29
CA ALA A 120 0.86 21.04 -25.60
C ALA A 120 -0.11 22.02 -26.28
N THR A 121 0.24 23.29 -26.36
CA THR A 121 -0.37 24.17 -27.36
C THR A 121 0.24 23.75 -28.70
N ASN A 122 -0.51 22.99 -29.50
CA ASN A 122 -0.16 22.82 -30.90
C ASN A 122 -0.27 24.22 -31.55
N SER A 123 0.88 24.84 -31.79
CA SER A 123 1.00 26.00 -32.67
C SER A 123 0.88 25.51 -34.11
N SER A 124 -0.22 25.90 -34.75
CA SER A 124 -0.47 25.79 -36.19
C SER A 124 0.53 26.59 -37.01
#